data_AF-A0A949GZU9-F1
#
_entry.id   AF-A0A949GZU9-F1
#
_cell.length_a   1.000
_cell.length_b   1.000
_cell.length_c   1.000
_cell.angle_alpha   90.00
_cell.angle_beta   90.00
_cell.angle_gamma   90.00
#
_symmetry.space_group_name_H-M   'P 1'
#
loop_
_entity.id
_entity.type
_entity.pdbx_description
1 polymer ?
#
loop_
_entity_poly.entity_id
_entity_poly.type
_entity_poly.pdbx_seq_one_letter_code
_entity_poly.pdbx_strand_id
1 'polypeptide(L)'
;MQELESAGVPVVPTIWSDDPSAGDLTEAFAAFGVEAVVVKRQVGAGARGQVRFSRSSAPSEGRVLDRPGMIQPFMSSVRDEGEYSFVFVEDRFSHAVLKKPAPGDYRIQTRFGGTSAYWAPKQKDLDQARLALGAAPERPLYARVDMVRDGKGGLRLMELEVFEPFLFAHFGDEFGEMFARALNDRMSAS
;
A
#
# COMPACT_ATOMS: atom_id res chain seq x y z
N MET A 1 2.71 -7.67 -6.37
CA MET A 1 2.65 -8.05 -4.94
C MET A 1 3.10 -9.49 -4.71
N GLN A 2 2.51 -10.51 -5.34
CA GLN A 2 2.95 -11.90 -5.19
C GLN A 2 4.43 -12.11 -5.57
N GLU A 3 4.89 -11.51 -6.67
CA GLU A 3 6.30 -11.53 -7.07
C GLU A 3 7.22 -10.83 -6.04
N LEU A 4 6.76 -9.73 -5.45
CA LEU A 4 7.50 -8.99 -4.41
C LEU A 4 7.63 -9.83 -3.14
N GLU A 5 6.56 -10.52 -2.74
CA GLU A 5 6.58 -11.46 -1.63
C GLU A 5 7.56 -12.61 -1.87
N SER A 6 7.54 -13.21 -3.07
CA SER A 6 8.50 -14.24 -3.49
C SER A 6 9.95 -13.74 -3.52
N ALA A 7 10.16 -12.44 -3.75
CA ALA A 7 11.47 -11.78 -3.67
C ALA A 7 11.88 -11.43 -2.22
N GLY A 8 11.11 -11.81 -1.21
CA GLY A 8 11.43 -11.60 0.20
C GLY A 8 10.97 -10.26 0.77
N VAL A 9 10.17 -9.48 0.03
CA VAL A 9 9.58 -8.25 0.55
C VAL A 9 8.49 -8.60 1.58
N PRO A 10 8.54 -8.07 2.82
CA PRO A 10 7.44 -8.25 3.76
C PRO A 10 6.19 -7.54 3.25
N VAL A 11 5.24 -8.30 2.69
CA VAL A 11 3.93 -7.79 2.28
C VAL A 11 2.90 -8.00 3.37
N VAL A 12 1.76 -7.31 3.28
CA VAL A 12 0.57 -7.69 4.04
C VAL A 12 0.16 -9.10 3.62
N PRO A 13 -0.10 -10.04 4.56
CA PRO A 13 -0.54 -11.39 4.24
C PRO A 13 -1.73 -11.34 3.27
N THR A 14 -1.64 -12.08 2.17
CA THR A 14 -2.61 -11.97 1.07
C THR A 14 -3.08 -13.35 0.63
N ILE A 15 -4.39 -13.55 0.62
CA ILE A 15 -5.03 -14.64 -0.10
C ILE A 15 -5.45 -14.10 -1.47
N TRP A 16 -5.05 -14.83 -2.51
CA TRP A 16 -5.34 -14.50 -3.90
C TRP A 16 -6.52 -15.36 -4.36
N SER A 17 -7.57 -14.74 -4.89
CA SER A 17 -8.75 -15.46 -5.39
C SER A 17 -9.15 -14.92 -6.75
N ASP A 18 -9.33 -15.82 -7.72
CA ASP A 18 -9.80 -15.49 -9.07
C ASP A 18 -11.30 -15.15 -9.08
N ASP A 19 -12.05 -15.69 -8.11
CA ASP A 19 -13.47 -15.43 -7.92
C ASP A 19 -13.81 -15.25 -6.43
N PRO A 20 -13.46 -14.09 -5.83
CA PRO A 20 -13.61 -13.87 -4.40
C PRO A 20 -15.03 -14.14 -3.92
N SER A 21 -15.16 -15.04 -2.95
CA SER A 21 -16.45 -15.53 -2.42
C SER A 21 -16.58 -15.38 -0.90
N ALA A 22 -17.79 -15.58 -0.38
CA ALA A 22 -18.04 -15.69 1.06
C ALA A 22 -17.24 -16.83 1.73
N GLY A 23 -16.98 -17.92 0.99
CA GLY A 23 -16.12 -19.00 1.44
C GLY A 23 -14.69 -18.52 1.67
N ASP A 24 -14.14 -17.76 0.72
CA ASP A 24 -12.79 -17.20 0.82
C ASP A 24 -12.66 -16.22 1.99
N LEU A 25 -13.70 -15.43 2.29
CA LEU A 25 -13.73 -14.59 3.48
C LEU A 25 -13.62 -15.43 4.76
N THR A 26 -14.36 -16.53 4.84
CA THR A 26 -14.35 -17.43 5.98
C THR A 26 -12.98 -18.06 6.19
N GLU A 27 -12.35 -18.52 5.10
CA GLU A 27 -10.98 -19.01 5.11
C GLU A 27 -10.00 -17.93 5.56
N ALA A 28 -10.11 -16.71 5.01
CA ALA A 28 -9.23 -15.60 5.37
C ALA A 28 -9.34 -15.21 6.84
N PHE A 29 -10.55 -15.14 7.40
CA PHE A 29 -10.73 -14.87 8.83
C PHE A 29 -10.04 -15.93 9.71
N ALA A 30 -10.10 -17.20 9.31
CA ALA A 30 -9.46 -18.30 10.03
C ALA A 30 -7.93 -18.28 9.86
N ALA A 31 -7.45 -18.17 8.61
CA ALA A 31 -6.03 -18.20 8.27
C ALA A 31 -5.25 -17.03 8.89
N PHE A 32 -5.84 -15.83 8.90
CA PHE A 32 -5.20 -14.65 9.49
C PHE A 32 -5.47 -14.50 10.99
N GLY A 33 -6.48 -15.19 11.53
CA GLY A 33 -6.88 -15.07 12.94
C GLY A 33 -7.37 -13.66 13.30
N VAL A 34 -8.12 -13.01 12.41
CA VAL A 34 -8.58 -11.62 12.56
C VAL A 34 -10.11 -11.49 12.51
N GLU A 35 -10.62 -10.40 13.07
CA GLU A 35 -12.06 -10.07 13.07
C GLU A 35 -12.51 -9.32 11.80
N ALA A 36 -11.56 -8.76 11.05
CA ALA A 36 -11.85 -8.01 9.84
C ALA A 36 -10.80 -8.25 8.75
N VAL A 37 -11.28 -8.31 7.51
CA VAL A 37 -10.46 -8.42 6.30
C VAL A 37 -10.82 -7.30 5.34
N VAL A 38 -9.90 -6.97 4.45
CA VAL A 38 -10.10 -6.07 3.32
C VAL A 38 -10.01 -6.89 2.05
N VAL A 39 -11.04 -6.80 1.21
CA VAL A 39 -11.04 -7.34 -0.14
C VAL A 39 -10.77 -6.18 -1.08
N LYS A 40 -9.78 -6.30 -1.97
CA LYS A 40 -9.49 -5.31 -3.00
C LYS A 40 -9.17 -5.95 -4.34
N ARG A 41 -9.46 -5.25 -5.43
CA ARG A 41 -9.09 -5.68 -6.79
C ARG A 41 -7.57 -5.71 -6.94
N GLN A 42 -7.08 -6.60 -7.79
CA GLN A 42 -5.64 -6.65 -8.13
C GLN A 42 -5.18 -5.39 -8.88
N VAL A 43 -6.07 -4.85 -9.72
CA VAL A 43 -5.87 -3.60 -10.45
C VAL A 43 -6.93 -2.60 -9.99
N GLY A 44 -6.49 -1.50 -9.40
CA GLY A 44 -7.35 -0.43 -8.91
C GLY A 44 -6.56 0.82 -8.58
N ALA A 45 -7.23 1.97 -8.53
CA ALA A 45 -6.63 3.24 -8.17
C ALA A 45 -7.54 3.99 -7.16
N GLY A 46 -6.93 4.67 -6.19
CA GLY A 46 -7.62 5.59 -5.30
C GLY A 46 -8.71 4.95 -4.43
N ALA A 47 -8.44 3.76 -3.88
CA ALA A 47 -9.37 3.00 -3.03
C ALA A 47 -10.70 2.58 -3.68
N ARG A 48 -10.84 2.70 -5.02
CA ARG A 48 -12.02 2.17 -5.72
C ARG A 48 -11.98 0.64 -5.72
N GLY A 49 -12.99 0.03 -5.14
CA GLY A 49 -13.14 -1.43 -5.10
C GLY A 49 -12.43 -2.11 -3.92
N GLN A 50 -12.18 -1.39 -2.82
CA GLN A 50 -11.83 -2.00 -1.54
C GLN A 50 -13.04 -2.06 -0.62
N VAL A 51 -13.33 -3.23 -0.07
CA VAL A 51 -14.43 -3.44 0.89
C VAL A 51 -13.86 -4.09 2.14
N ARG A 52 -14.23 -3.55 3.30
CA ARG A 52 -13.90 -4.17 4.59
C ARG A 52 -15.07 -5.03 5.03
N PHE A 53 -14.80 -6.30 5.30
CA PHE A 53 -15.74 -7.21 5.93
C PHE A 53 -15.29 -7.52 7.34
N SER A 54 -16.24 -7.54 8.27
CA SER A 54 -16.07 -8.18 9.58
C SER A 54 -16.76 -9.54 9.57
N ARG A 55 -16.45 -10.40 10.54
CA ARG A 55 -17.16 -11.69 10.70
C ARG A 55 -18.69 -11.53 10.75
N SER A 56 -19.18 -10.45 11.36
CA SER A 56 -20.62 -10.17 11.48
C SER A 56 -21.25 -9.54 10.25
N SER A 57 -20.45 -8.96 9.35
CA SER A 57 -20.93 -8.25 8.15
C SER A 57 -20.60 -8.97 6.86
N ALA A 58 -19.86 -10.08 6.92
CA ALA A 58 -19.55 -10.90 5.76
C ALA A 58 -20.84 -11.59 5.27
N PRO A 59 -21.08 -11.64 3.94
CA PRO A 59 -22.19 -12.42 3.40
C PRO A 59 -21.98 -13.90 3.71
N SER A 60 -23.08 -14.64 3.87
CA SER A 60 -23.04 -16.09 4.12
C SER A 60 -22.73 -16.91 2.87
N GLU A 61 -23.00 -16.36 1.68
CA GLU A 61 -22.82 -17.03 0.40
C GLU A 61 -22.58 -16.04 -0.74
N GLY A 62 -22.17 -16.56 -1.89
CA GLY A 62 -22.02 -15.80 -3.13
C GLY A 62 -20.69 -15.08 -3.27
N ARG A 63 -20.59 -14.35 -4.38
CA ARG A 63 -19.41 -13.59 -4.81
C ARG A 63 -19.33 -12.26 -4.06
N VAL A 64 -18.13 -11.89 -3.61
CA VAL A 64 -17.88 -10.64 -2.85
C VAL A 64 -17.11 -9.60 -3.65
N LEU A 65 -16.54 -9.98 -4.79
CA LEU A 65 -15.92 -9.07 -5.75
C LEU A 65 -16.20 -9.54 -7.17
N ASP A 66 -16.47 -8.62 -8.09
CA ASP A 66 -16.84 -8.90 -9.48
C ASP A 66 -15.69 -9.40 -10.38
N ARG A 67 -14.46 -9.47 -9.85
CA ARG A 67 -13.20 -9.75 -10.55
C ARG A 67 -12.20 -10.42 -9.61
N PRO A 68 -11.09 -10.99 -10.13
CA PRO A 68 -9.98 -11.46 -9.31
C PRO A 68 -9.53 -10.41 -8.29
N GLY A 69 -9.30 -10.88 -7.06
CA GLY A 69 -9.08 -10.02 -5.91
C GLY A 69 -8.03 -10.56 -4.96
N MET A 70 -7.60 -9.65 -4.08
CA MET A 70 -6.77 -9.92 -2.94
C MET A 70 -7.62 -9.78 -1.67
N ILE A 71 -7.50 -10.74 -0.77
CA ILE A 71 -8.09 -10.70 0.57
C ILE A 71 -6.94 -10.59 1.58
N GLN A 72 -6.96 -9.51 2.35
CA GLN A 72 -5.88 -9.15 3.28
C GLN A 72 -6.45 -8.93 4.68
N PRO A 73 -5.71 -9.22 5.77
CA PRO A 73 -6.16 -8.84 7.11
C PRO A 73 -6.30 -7.32 7.19
N PHE A 74 -7.35 -6.86 7.87
CA PHE A 74 -7.44 -5.45 8.20
C PHE A 74 -6.40 -5.12 9.27
N MET A 75 -5.35 -4.40 8.85
CA MET A 75 -4.26 -3.99 9.73
C MET A 75 -4.74 -2.85 10.66
N SER A 76 -4.92 -3.12 11.95
CA SER A 76 -5.43 -2.13 12.92
C SER A 76 -4.54 -0.88 13.00
N SER A 77 -3.23 -1.01 12.76
CA SER A 77 -2.28 0.09 12.72
C SER A 77 -2.62 1.14 11.66
N VAL A 78 -3.39 0.82 10.60
CA VAL A 78 -3.90 1.85 9.66
C VAL A 78 -4.78 2.86 10.38
N ARG A 79 -5.61 2.38 11.32
CA ARG A 79 -6.47 3.23 12.13
C ARG A 79 -5.68 3.97 13.21
N ASP A 80 -4.77 3.25 13.88
CA ASP A 80 -4.14 3.74 15.10
C ASP A 80 -2.91 4.63 14.83
N GLU A 81 -2.13 4.30 13.80
CA GLU A 81 -0.90 5.02 13.42
C GLU A 81 -1.04 5.74 12.07
N GLY A 82 -1.71 5.10 11.11
CA GLY A 82 -1.84 5.55 9.73
C GLY A 82 -1.10 4.67 8.74
N GLU A 83 -0.98 5.17 7.52
CA GLU A 83 -0.22 4.58 6.42
C GLU A 83 1.00 5.44 6.09
N TYR A 84 2.13 4.79 5.84
CA TYR A 84 3.41 5.43 5.52
C TYR A 84 3.67 5.30 4.02
N SER A 85 3.64 6.42 3.31
CA SER A 85 3.94 6.51 1.89
C SER A 85 5.35 7.05 1.69
N PHE A 86 6.23 6.25 1.09
CA PHE A 86 7.60 6.66 0.75
C PHE A 86 7.68 7.00 -0.73
N VAL A 87 8.18 8.18 -1.06
CA VAL A 87 8.29 8.65 -2.44
C VAL A 87 9.74 8.60 -2.88
N PHE A 88 9.97 7.93 -4.00
CA PHE A 88 11.27 7.80 -4.63
C PHE A 88 11.25 8.39 -6.03
N VAL A 89 12.39 8.95 -6.43
CA VAL A 89 12.72 9.23 -7.83
C VAL A 89 13.87 8.31 -8.20
N GLU A 90 13.60 7.39 -9.11
CA GLU A 90 14.39 6.19 -9.33
C GLU A 90 14.62 5.42 -8.03
N ASP A 91 15.86 5.23 -7.59
CA ASP A 91 16.24 4.61 -6.32
C ASP A 91 16.50 5.62 -5.18
N ARG A 92 16.40 6.92 -5.48
CA ARG A 92 16.68 8.00 -4.53
C ARG A 92 15.41 8.36 -3.76
N PHE A 93 15.50 8.26 -2.43
CA PHE A 93 14.44 8.71 -1.54
C PHE A 93 14.28 10.23 -1.62
N SER A 94 13.05 10.71 -1.79
CA SER A 94 12.72 12.13 -1.80
C SER A 94 12.09 12.56 -0.48
N HIS A 95 10.94 11.98 -0.13
CA HIS A 95 10.20 12.34 1.07
C HIS A 95 9.25 11.21 1.47
N ALA A 96 8.73 11.26 2.69
CA ALA A 96 7.71 10.34 3.14
C ALA A 96 6.54 11.10 3.78
N VAL A 97 5.36 10.49 3.69
CA VAL A 97 4.10 11.06 4.12
C VAL A 97 3.41 10.08 5.03
N LEU A 98 2.96 10.56 6.19
CA LEU A 98 2.05 9.82 7.06
C LEU A 98 0.62 10.24 6.75
N LYS A 99 -0.17 9.28 6.26
CA LYS A 99 -1.59 9.43 5.96
C LYS A 99 -2.40 8.86 7.13
N LYS A 100 -3.16 9.72 7.81
CA LYS A 100 -4.00 9.33 8.95
C LYS A 100 -5.48 9.41 8.58
N PRO A 101 -6.31 8.47 9.05
CA PRO A 101 -7.75 8.59 8.92
C PRO A 101 -8.31 9.65 9.86
N ALA A 102 -9.54 10.09 9.61
CA ALA A 102 -10.29 10.89 10.57
C ALA A 102 -10.54 10.09 11.87
N PRO A 103 -10.70 10.74 13.04
CA PRO A 103 -11.01 10.04 14.28
C PRO A 103 -12.23 9.11 14.15
N GLY A 104 -12.05 7.84 14.51
CA GLY A 104 -13.10 6.82 14.39
C GLY A 104 -13.27 6.18 13.01
N ASP A 105 -12.54 6.64 12.00
CA ASP A 105 -12.49 6.05 10.66
C ASP A 105 -11.17 5.29 10.44
N TYR A 106 -11.09 4.52 9.36
CA TYR A 106 -9.87 3.87 8.90
C TYR A 106 -9.46 4.32 7.49
N ARG A 107 -10.35 5.03 6.79
CA ARG A 107 -10.09 5.55 5.45
C ARG A 107 -9.23 6.80 5.54
N ILE A 108 -8.06 6.74 4.92
CA ILE A 108 -7.05 7.80 4.99
C ILE A 108 -7.19 8.87 3.89
N GLN A 109 -8.13 8.70 2.96
CA GLN A 109 -8.30 9.65 1.87
C GLN A 109 -8.91 10.96 2.40
N THR A 110 -8.41 12.09 1.91
CA THR A 110 -8.86 13.45 2.30
C THR A 110 -10.36 13.66 2.13
N ARG A 111 -10.98 13.00 1.13
CA ARG A 111 -12.44 13.02 0.93
C ARG A 111 -13.23 12.49 2.14
N PHE A 112 -12.64 11.59 2.93
CA PHE A 112 -13.23 11.06 4.16
C PHE A 112 -12.72 11.77 5.43
N GLY A 113 -12.05 12.93 5.28
CA GLY A 113 -11.48 13.70 6.39
C GLY A 113 -10.10 13.22 6.84
N GLY A 114 -9.46 12.31 6.10
CA GLY A 114 -8.08 11.92 6.35
C GLY A 114 -7.09 13.07 6.13
N THR A 115 -5.95 13.02 6.82
CA THR A 115 -4.89 14.02 6.72
C THR A 115 -3.60 13.41 6.21
N SER A 116 -2.85 14.16 5.42
CA SER A 116 -1.49 13.82 5.00
C SER A 116 -0.52 14.83 5.60
N ALA A 117 0.59 14.36 6.17
CA ALA A 117 1.65 15.22 6.68
C ALA A 117 3.02 14.64 6.34
N TYR A 118 4.02 15.50 6.17
CA TYR A 118 5.41 15.09 6.11
C TYR A 118 5.76 14.20 7.30
N TRP A 119 6.53 13.15 7.04
CA TRP A 119 7.07 12.27 8.06
C TRP A 119 8.52 11.97 7.78
N ALA A 120 9.38 12.15 8.78
CA ALA A 120 10.79 11.80 8.71
C ALA A 120 10.98 10.31 9.04
N PRO A 121 11.29 9.44 8.05
CA PRO A 121 11.46 8.02 8.31
C PRO A 121 12.72 7.72 9.12
N LYS A 122 12.64 6.70 9.97
CA LYS A 122 13.85 6.09 10.55
C LYS A 122 14.57 5.28 9.47
N GLN A 123 15.88 5.12 9.60
CA GLN A 123 16.69 4.36 8.64
C GLN A 123 16.14 2.95 8.38
N LYS A 124 15.78 2.22 9.44
CA LYS A 124 15.15 0.89 9.35
C LYS A 124 13.91 0.90 8.46
N ASP A 125 13.05 1.91 8.58
CA ASP A 125 11.80 2.00 7.83
C ASP A 125 12.06 2.30 6.35
N LEU A 126 13.00 3.22 6.10
CA LEU A 126 13.45 3.56 4.75
C LEU A 126 14.10 2.35 4.05
N ASP A 127 14.86 1.53 4.77
CA ASP A 127 15.48 0.32 4.22
C ASP A 127 14.42 -0.72 3.82
N GLN A 128 13.34 -0.86 4.59
CA GLN A 128 12.22 -1.72 4.20
C GLN A 128 11.49 -1.21 2.95
N ALA A 129 11.32 0.10 2.81
CA ALA A 129 10.73 0.69 1.60
C ALA A 129 11.65 0.51 0.37
N ARG A 130 12.97 0.66 0.55
CA ARG A 130 13.97 0.38 -0.50
C ARG A 130 13.99 -1.08 -0.93
N LEU A 131 13.84 -2.01 0.01
CA LEU A 131 13.71 -3.43 -0.30
C LEU A 131 12.52 -3.69 -1.23
N ALA A 132 11.36 -3.08 -0.93
CA ALA A 132 10.17 -3.20 -1.77
C ALA A 132 10.38 -2.60 -3.18
N LEU A 133 11.00 -1.43 -3.26
CA LEU A 133 11.32 -0.78 -4.53
C LEU A 133 12.34 -1.57 -5.37
N GLY A 134 13.38 -2.09 -4.73
CA GLY A 134 14.44 -2.87 -5.39
C GLY A 134 13.98 -4.22 -5.93
N ALA A 135 12.84 -4.72 -5.46
CA ALA A 135 12.19 -5.92 -5.98
C ALA A 135 11.25 -5.63 -7.18
N ALA A 136 11.08 -4.37 -7.58
CA ALA A 136 10.34 -4.04 -8.80
C ALA A 136 11.04 -4.63 -10.03
N PRO A 137 10.28 -5.15 -11.03
CA PRO A 137 10.87 -5.81 -12.19
C PRO A 137 11.72 -4.86 -13.06
N GLU A 138 11.40 -3.57 -13.02
CA GLU A 138 12.14 -2.50 -13.69
C GLU A 138 12.35 -1.34 -12.72
N ARG A 139 13.36 -0.51 -12.98
CA ARG A 139 13.64 0.71 -12.19
C ARG A 139 12.69 1.83 -12.66
N PRO A 140 11.63 2.16 -11.90
CA PRO A 140 10.68 3.18 -12.34
C PRO A 140 11.31 4.57 -12.24
N LEU A 141 10.83 5.55 -13.03
CA LEU A 141 11.30 6.94 -12.91
C LEU A 141 10.93 7.53 -11.54
N TYR A 142 9.79 7.12 -11.01
CA TYR A 142 9.31 7.46 -9.68
C TYR A 142 8.49 6.31 -9.13
N ALA A 143 8.43 6.20 -7.81
CA ALA A 143 7.58 5.22 -7.15
C ALA A 143 7.04 5.77 -5.84
N ARG A 144 5.83 5.33 -5.48
CA ARG A 144 5.32 5.44 -4.12
C ARG A 144 5.21 4.05 -3.51
N VAL A 145 5.88 3.86 -2.39
CA VAL A 145 5.84 2.61 -1.61
C VAL A 145 4.95 2.85 -0.40
N ASP A 146 3.76 2.24 -0.39
CA ASP A 146 2.78 2.42 0.66
C ASP A 146 2.85 1.25 1.66
N MET A 147 3.07 1.58 2.93
CA MET A 147 3.36 0.60 3.96
C MET A 147 2.56 0.84 5.24
N VAL A 148 2.38 -0.24 6.01
CA VAL A 148 1.69 -0.21 7.32
C VAL A 148 2.50 -0.95 8.38
N ARG A 149 2.37 -0.53 9.63
CA ARG A 149 2.95 -1.22 10.78
C ARG A 149 2.28 -2.56 11.03
N ASP A 150 3.10 -3.57 11.31
CA ASP A 150 2.66 -4.94 11.57
C ASP A 150 2.31 -5.24 13.05
N GLY A 151 2.35 -4.22 13.92
CA GLY A 151 2.15 -4.38 15.38
C GLY A 151 3.37 -4.91 16.14
N LYS A 152 4.45 -5.29 15.44
CA LYS A 152 5.74 -5.73 16.01
C LYS A 152 6.88 -4.74 15.71
N GLY A 153 6.53 -3.56 15.21
CA GLY A 153 7.47 -2.50 14.84
C GLY A 153 8.16 -2.70 13.50
N GLY A 154 7.69 -3.63 12.66
CA GLY A 154 8.07 -3.76 11.25
C GLY A 154 7.05 -3.08 10.33
N LEU A 155 7.48 -2.69 9.14
CA LEU A 155 6.58 -2.30 8.05
C LEU A 155 6.28 -3.49 7.14
N ARG A 156 5.06 -3.50 6.61
CA ARG A 156 4.60 -4.38 5.54
C ARG A 156 4.12 -3.57 4.36
N LEU A 157 4.52 -3.97 3.16
CA LEU A 157 4.07 -3.38 1.91
C LEU A 157 2.58 -3.64 1.72
N MET A 158 1.83 -2.57 1.46
CA MET A 158 0.43 -2.64 1.06
C MET A 158 0.29 -2.49 -0.45
N GLU A 159 0.99 -1.50 -1.03
CA GLU A 159 0.92 -1.12 -2.44
C GLU A 159 2.26 -0.55 -2.90
N LEU A 160 2.63 -0.84 -4.15
CA LEU A 160 3.76 -0.23 -4.86
C LEU A 160 3.19 0.44 -6.12
N GLU A 161 3.14 1.76 -6.11
CA GLU A 161 2.57 2.55 -7.21
C GLU A 161 3.68 3.14 -8.08
N VAL A 162 3.73 2.75 -9.36
CA VAL A 162 4.79 3.16 -10.32
C VAL A 162 4.25 3.76 -11.63
N PHE A 163 2.92 3.84 -11.79
CA PHE A 163 2.28 4.32 -13.03
C PHE A 163 1.69 5.72 -12.89
N GLU A 164 0.70 5.91 -12.02
CA GLU A 164 0.02 7.20 -11.81
C GLU A 164 -0.20 7.52 -10.32
N PRO A 165 0.84 7.45 -9.46
CA PRO A 165 0.71 7.74 -8.05
C PRO A 165 0.45 9.23 -7.80
N PHE A 166 -0.36 9.50 -6.77
CA PHE A 166 -0.32 10.81 -6.14
C PHE A 166 0.97 10.94 -5.32
N LEU A 167 1.94 11.68 -5.85
CA LEU A 167 3.32 11.73 -5.33
C LEU A 167 3.51 12.68 -4.14
N PHE A 168 2.49 13.44 -3.74
CA PHE A 168 2.60 14.40 -2.62
C PHE A 168 3.80 15.38 -2.73
N ALA A 169 4.18 15.76 -3.96
CA ALA A 169 5.39 16.52 -4.26
C ALA A 169 5.59 17.80 -3.41
N HIS A 170 4.51 18.40 -2.91
CA HIS A 170 4.55 19.57 -2.02
C HIS A 170 5.18 19.31 -0.64
N PHE A 171 5.40 18.05 -0.24
CA PHE A 171 6.15 17.70 0.97
C PHE A 171 7.64 17.45 0.72
N GLY A 172 8.09 17.46 -0.54
CA GLY A 172 9.50 17.21 -0.89
C GLY A 172 10.10 18.43 -1.57
N ASP A 173 10.84 19.24 -0.82
CA ASP A 173 11.45 20.47 -1.33
C ASP A 173 12.34 20.21 -2.57
N GLU A 174 13.06 19.08 -2.59
CA GLU A 174 13.96 18.69 -3.69
C GLU A 174 13.29 17.82 -4.77
N PHE A 175 12.02 17.42 -4.60
CA PHE A 175 11.37 16.42 -5.47
C PHE A 175 11.40 16.84 -6.94
N GLY A 176 11.05 18.08 -7.24
CA GLY A 176 10.98 18.59 -8.61
C GLY A 176 12.33 18.54 -9.32
N GLU A 177 13.39 18.91 -8.62
CA GLU A 177 14.74 18.83 -9.19
C GLU A 177 15.23 17.39 -9.37
N MET A 178 14.97 16.52 -8.38
CA MET A 178 15.31 15.10 -8.48
C MET A 178 14.64 14.46 -9.70
N PHE A 179 13.35 14.73 -9.88
CA PHE A 179 12.56 14.25 -11.00
C PHE A 179 13.09 14.76 -12.34
N ALA A 180 13.32 16.07 -12.46
CA ALA A 180 13.82 16.68 -13.70
C ALA A 180 15.18 16.10 -14.10
N ARG A 181 16.10 15.92 -13.14
CA ARG A 181 17.41 15.29 -13.38
C ARG A 181 17.25 13.86 -13.89
N ALA A 182 16.50 13.03 -13.18
CA ALA A 182 16.28 11.63 -13.56
C ALA A 182 15.63 11.49 -14.95
N LEU A 183 14.69 12.39 -15.29
CA LEU A 183 14.05 12.39 -16.60
C LEU A 183 15.05 12.76 -17.71
N ASN A 184 15.85 13.81 -17.51
CA ASN A 184 16.88 14.22 -18.45
C ASN A 184 17.92 13.13 -18.70
N ASP A 185 18.35 12.44 -17.64
CA ASP A 185 19.31 11.34 -17.73
C ASP A 185 18.75 10.20 -18.61
N ARG A 186 17.48 9.83 -18.45
CA ARG A 186 16.83 8.79 -19.27
C ARG A 186 16.66 9.19 -20.73
N MET A 187 16.29 10.44 -20.99
CA MET A 187 16.15 10.97 -22.35
C MET A 187 17.50 11.06 -23.07
N SER A 188 18.60 11.27 -22.34
CA SER A 188 19.95 11.36 -22.90
C SER A 188 20.62 10.00 -23.09
N ALA A 189 20.12 8.97 -22.40
CA ALA A 189 20.62 7.60 -22.48
C ALA A 189 19.92 6.74 -23.56
N SER A 190 18.94 7.32 -24.27
CA SER A 190 18.18 6.70 -25.37
C SER A 190 18.67 7.22 -26.73
#